data_AF-A0A1F4I7H5-F1
#
_entry.id   AF-A0A1F4I7H5-F1
#
_cell.length_a   1.000
_cell.length_b   1.000
_cell.length_c   1.000
_cell.angle_alpha   90.00
_cell.angle_beta   90.00
_cell.angle_gamma   90.00
#
_symmetry.space_group_name_H-M   'P 1'
#
loop_
_entity.id
_entity.type
_entity.pdbx_description
1 polymer ?
#
loop_
_entity_poly.entity_id
_entity_poly.type
_entity_poly.pdbx_seq_one_letter_code
_entity_poly.pdbx_strand_id
1 'polypeptide(L)'
;TRDDAQRCLKLFEPVNYRKPLQPAAGLSATLTPAGHILGASFVRLDNGLRSILFSGDIGRPNDPVMAAPSPMDGADYLVVESTYGDRLHKDSDVLQELADVINRTAARGGVVVIPAFAVGRAQSLLYYIYLLKAQGLIHDVPVYLNSPMAASATRAYELHRAELRLTRAQFEALTHLAKIVQTPEESRQLNTRSGPMVIISASGMATGGRVVHHLKAFAPDKRNTILFAGFQAGGTRGATIVGGASTVRIHGEDVPIRAEVAMLDNLSAHADAAEIMGWLRGFKSAPRQTFITHGEAAAADAMRLRIERELHWPCHMPYYLESVILD
;
A
#
# COMPACT_ATOMS: atom_id res chain seq x y z
N THR A 1 18.70 -16.48 0.48
CA THR A 1 18.11 -17.80 0.80
C THR A 1 17.29 -17.72 2.08
N ARG A 2 16.54 -18.77 2.46
CA ARG A 2 15.84 -18.82 3.76
C ARG A 2 16.80 -18.63 4.94
N ASP A 3 17.97 -19.26 4.86
CA ASP A 3 18.96 -19.21 5.93
C ASP A 3 19.55 -17.80 6.07
N ASP A 4 19.79 -17.12 4.95
CA ASP A 4 20.23 -15.71 4.98
C ASP A 4 19.18 -14.82 5.67
N ALA A 5 17.89 -15.02 5.38
CA ALA A 5 16.82 -14.29 6.04
C ALA A 5 16.79 -14.56 7.56
N GLN A 6 16.94 -15.82 7.98
CA GLN A 6 17.00 -16.18 9.40
C GLN A 6 18.22 -15.58 10.12
N ARG A 7 19.37 -15.48 9.44
CA ARG A 7 20.56 -14.80 10.01
C ARG A 7 20.34 -13.30 10.11
N CYS A 8 19.76 -12.66 9.09
CA CYS A 8 19.46 -11.24 9.09
C CYS A 8 18.49 -10.84 10.22
N LEU A 9 17.46 -11.65 10.49
CA LEU A 9 16.50 -11.38 11.58
C LEU A 9 17.15 -11.28 12.96
N LYS A 10 18.30 -11.95 13.19
CA LYS A 10 19.04 -11.87 14.46
C LYS A 10 19.76 -10.53 14.65
N LEU A 11 19.88 -9.74 13.58
CA LEU A 11 20.53 -8.42 13.59
C LEU A 11 19.53 -7.28 13.81
N PHE A 12 18.24 -7.58 13.90
CA PHE A 12 17.20 -6.57 14.08
C PHE A 12 17.02 -6.23 15.55
N GLU A 13 17.03 -4.94 15.85
CA GLU A 13 16.69 -4.42 17.16
C GLU A 13 15.44 -3.53 17.03
N PRO A 14 14.36 -3.82 17.77
CA PRO A 14 13.17 -2.99 17.73
C PRO A 14 13.43 -1.67 18.44
N VAL A 15 13.03 -0.57 17.79
CA VAL A 15 13.17 0.78 18.33
C VAL A 15 11.80 1.42 18.47
N ASN A 16 11.55 2.03 19.62
CA ASN A 16 10.31 2.76 19.84
C ASN A 16 10.33 4.10 19.10
N TYR A 17 9.18 4.50 18.57
CA TYR A 17 9.00 5.83 18.03
C TYR A 17 9.39 6.93 19.02
N ARG A 18 9.92 8.02 18.47
CA ARG A 18 10.29 9.26 19.16
C ARG A 18 11.33 9.08 20.27
N LYS A 19 11.97 7.91 20.34
CA LYS A 19 13.15 7.68 21.19
C LYS A 19 14.41 7.80 20.33
N PRO A 20 15.35 8.69 20.69
CA PRO A 20 16.65 8.75 20.03
C PRO A 20 17.40 7.44 20.21
N LEU A 21 18.04 6.96 19.15
CA LEU A 21 19.05 5.90 19.17
C LEU A 21 20.36 6.44 18.58
N GLN A 22 21.47 5.73 18.79
CA GLN A 22 22.76 6.08 18.18
C GLN A 22 23.22 4.95 17.25
N PRO A 23 22.94 5.02 15.94
CA PRO A 23 23.40 4.01 15.00
C PRO A 23 24.93 4.02 14.80
N ALA A 24 25.58 5.15 15.08
CA ALA A 24 27.04 5.31 15.03
C ALA A 24 27.48 6.40 16.01
N ALA A 25 28.76 6.42 16.37
CA ALA A 25 29.32 7.45 17.25
C ALA A 25 29.10 8.85 16.64
N GLY A 26 28.49 9.74 17.42
CA GLY A 26 28.19 11.11 16.98
C GLY A 26 27.00 11.24 16.03
N LEU A 27 26.23 10.17 15.78
CA LEU A 27 25.02 10.20 14.97
C LEU A 27 23.83 9.74 15.81
N SER A 28 22.79 10.56 15.89
CA SER A 28 21.51 10.22 16.48
C SER A 28 20.48 9.94 15.40
N ALA A 29 19.65 8.91 15.60
CA ALA A 29 18.50 8.63 14.75
C ALA A 29 17.21 8.63 15.58
N THR A 30 16.13 9.17 15.03
CA THR A 30 14.80 9.13 15.63
C THR A 30 13.76 8.68 14.61
N LEU A 31 12.95 7.71 14.99
CA LEU A 31 11.84 7.20 14.17
C LEU A 31 10.54 7.89 14.56
N THR A 32 9.76 8.36 13.58
CA THR A 32 8.44 8.98 13.83
C THR A 32 7.39 8.35 12.91
N PRO A 33 6.16 8.06 13.35
CA PRO A 33 5.17 7.36 12.51
C PRO A 33 4.88 8.08 11.19
N ALA A 34 5.01 7.36 10.08
CA ALA A 34 4.74 7.83 8.71
C ALA A 34 3.31 7.54 8.23
N GLY A 35 2.55 6.72 8.96
CA GLY A 35 1.13 6.44 8.66
C GLY A 35 0.87 5.59 7.40
N HIS A 36 1.91 5.14 6.69
CA HIS A 36 1.76 4.40 5.42
C HIS A 36 1.29 2.95 5.63
N ILE A 37 2.02 2.20 6.45
CA ILE A 37 1.68 0.87 6.93
C ILE A 37 2.12 0.74 8.40
N LEU A 38 1.72 -0.33 9.08
CA LEU A 38 2.18 -0.63 10.43
C LEU A 38 3.71 -0.59 10.54
N GLY A 39 4.25 0.18 11.48
CA GLY A 39 5.70 0.34 11.66
C GLY A 39 6.37 1.33 10.70
N ALA A 40 5.65 1.89 9.72
CA ALA A 40 6.22 2.84 8.77
C ALA A 40 6.71 4.10 9.50
N SER A 41 7.94 4.50 9.21
CA SER A 41 8.66 5.52 9.98
C SER A 41 9.32 6.55 9.08
N PHE A 42 9.14 7.82 9.42
CA PHE A 42 10.10 8.88 9.10
C PHE A 42 11.38 8.65 9.89
N VAL A 43 12.52 8.77 9.24
CA VAL A 43 13.84 8.60 9.88
C VAL A 43 14.56 9.94 9.85
N ARG A 44 14.73 10.56 11.02
CA ARG A 44 15.59 11.74 11.17
C ARG A 44 16.95 11.29 11.67
N LEU A 45 18.01 11.60 10.93
CA LEU A 45 19.39 11.48 11.35
C LEU A 45 19.93 12.86 11.71
N ASP A 46 20.71 12.95 12.78
CA ASP A 46 21.24 14.22 13.31
C ASP A 46 22.62 13.99 13.92
N ASN A 47 23.63 14.77 13.52
CA ASN A 47 24.98 14.68 14.06
C ASN A 47 25.36 15.84 15.00
N GLY A 48 24.37 16.63 15.44
CA GLY A 48 24.54 17.82 16.26
C GLY A 48 24.92 19.08 15.48
N LEU A 49 25.34 18.95 14.22
CA LEU A 49 25.63 20.08 13.32
C LEU A 49 24.59 20.21 12.21
N ARG A 50 24.12 19.07 11.69
CA ARG A 50 23.18 18.97 10.57
C ARG A 50 22.25 17.79 10.79
N SER A 51 21.07 17.91 10.20
CA SER A 51 20.02 16.90 10.23
C SER A 51 19.51 16.57 8.84
N ILE A 52 19.19 15.30 8.59
CA ILE A 52 18.53 14.83 7.37
C ILE A 52 17.31 14.01 7.74
N LEU A 53 16.19 14.28 7.08
CA LEU A 53 14.93 13.58 7.25
C LEU A 53 14.63 12.74 6.02
N PHE A 54 14.47 11.44 6.21
CA PHE A 54 13.96 10.53 5.19
C PHE A 54 12.47 10.28 5.43
N SER A 55 11.64 10.54 4.43
CA SER A 55 10.21 10.28 4.54
C SER A 55 9.87 8.79 4.50
N GLY A 56 10.66 7.99 3.78
CA GLY A 56 10.14 6.70 3.30
C GLY A 56 8.82 6.93 2.54
N ASP A 57 7.90 5.97 2.61
CA ASP A 57 6.56 6.14 2.07
C ASP A 57 5.68 6.93 3.05
N ILE A 58 5.05 7.99 2.57
CA ILE A 58 4.16 8.85 3.36
C ILE A 58 2.75 8.29 3.28
N GLY A 59 2.14 8.04 4.44
CA GLY A 59 0.75 7.61 4.54
C GLY A 59 -0.26 8.71 4.29
N ARG A 60 -1.50 8.31 4.00
CA ARG A 60 -2.59 9.27 3.78
C ARG A 60 -3.08 9.87 5.11
N PRO A 61 -3.34 11.18 5.19
CA PRO A 61 -3.90 11.81 6.40
C PRO A 61 -5.32 11.30 6.73
N ASN A 62 -6.06 10.87 5.71
CA ASN A 62 -7.43 10.38 5.83
C ASN A 62 -7.55 8.88 5.55
N ASP A 63 -6.48 8.10 5.76
CA ASP A 63 -6.55 6.63 5.65
C ASP A 63 -7.64 6.08 6.61
N PRO A 64 -8.45 5.10 6.17
CA PRO A 64 -9.53 4.55 6.99
C PRO A 64 -9.04 3.62 8.12
N VAL A 65 -7.83 3.06 8.01
CA VAL A 65 -7.29 2.08 8.95
C VAL A 65 -6.11 2.65 9.74
N MET A 66 -5.13 3.22 9.05
CA MET A 66 -3.91 3.76 9.64
C MET A 66 -4.12 5.16 10.21
N ALA A 67 -3.44 5.47 11.31
CA ALA A 67 -3.33 6.83 11.79
C ALA A 67 -2.62 7.73 10.78
N ALA A 68 -2.96 9.02 10.78
CA ALA A 68 -2.33 10.01 9.92
C ALA A 68 -0.80 10.06 10.13
N PRO A 69 -0.01 10.40 9.10
CA PRO A 69 1.42 10.69 9.26
C PRO A 69 1.61 11.74 10.35
N SER A 70 2.65 11.55 11.17
CA SER A 70 2.98 12.54 12.20
C SER A 70 3.43 13.86 11.54
N PRO A 71 3.05 15.02 12.11
CA PRO A 71 3.66 16.28 11.70
C PRO A 71 5.15 16.27 12.04
N MET A 72 5.96 16.93 11.21
CA MET A 72 7.39 17.06 11.39
C MET A 72 7.78 18.54 11.37
N ASP A 73 8.66 18.93 12.29
CA ASP A 73 9.20 20.29 12.35
C ASP A 73 10.14 20.61 11.17
N GLY A 74 10.64 19.57 10.50
CA GLY A 74 11.62 19.63 9.42
C GLY A 74 13.02 19.17 9.83
N ALA A 75 13.97 19.35 8.92
CA ALA A 75 15.39 19.08 9.06
C ALA A 75 16.18 19.97 8.07
N ASP A 76 17.51 20.03 8.20
CA ASP A 76 18.35 20.79 7.26
C ASP A 76 18.26 20.23 5.84
N TYR A 77 18.10 18.91 5.72
CA TYR A 77 17.96 18.19 4.46
C TYR A 77 16.74 17.29 4.50
N LEU A 78 16.07 17.15 3.35
CA LEU A 78 14.90 16.29 3.22
C LEU A 78 15.09 15.32 2.05
N VAL A 79 14.80 14.05 2.26
CA VAL A 79 14.60 13.04 1.21
C VAL A 79 13.14 12.64 1.24
N VAL A 80 12.39 12.97 0.19
CA VAL A 80 10.94 12.78 0.12
C VAL A 80 10.55 11.85 -1.02
N GLU A 81 9.56 10.98 -0.79
CA GLU A 81 8.97 10.13 -1.83
C GLU A 81 8.17 10.93 -2.87
N SER A 82 7.89 10.32 -4.01
CA SER A 82 7.17 10.97 -5.11
C SER A 82 6.29 9.99 -5.89
N THR A 83 5.81 8.93 -5.24
CA THR A 83 5.07 7.83 -5.90
C THR A 83 3.87 8.36 -6.69
N TYR A 84 3.16 9.35 -6.13
CA TYR A 84 2.01 10.02 -6.74
C TYR A 84 2.26 11.51 -7.01
N GLY A 85 3.52 11.90 -7.24
CA GLY A 85 3.89 13.32 -7.37
C GLY A 85 3.27 14.08 -8.55
N ASP A 86 2.81 13.34 -9.57
CA ASP A 86 2.15 13.87 -10.78
C ASP A 86 0.62 13.94 -10.67
N ARG A 87 0.00 13.37 -9.63
CA ARG A 87 -1.45 13.17 -9.60
C ARG A 87 -2.07 13.40 -8.24
N LEU A 88 -3.39 13.57 -8.25
CA LEU A 88 -4.22 13.63 -7.06
C LEU A 88 -5.06 12.36 -6.99
N HIS A 89 -5.35 11.90 -5.78
CA HIS A 89 -6.44 10.94 -5.60
C HIS A 89 -7.74 11.61 -6.05
N LYS A 90 -8.57 10.86 -6.75
CA LYS A 90 -9.88 11.35 -7.18
C LYS A 90 -10.71 11.67 -5.95
N ASP A 91 -11.56 12.68 -6.01
CA ASP A 91 -12.60 12.84 -5.00
C ASP A 91 -13.75 11.89 -5.37
N SER A 92 -13.60 10.61 -5.02
CA SER A 92 -14.58 9.58 -5.35
C SER A 92 -14.99 8.78 -4.13
N ASP A 93 -16.24 8.34 -4.13
CA ASP A 93 -16.77 7.48 -3.09
C ASP A 93 -16.27 6.05 -3.31
N VAL A 94 -15.11 5.76 -2.73
CA VAL A 94 -14.45 4.45 -2.79
C VAL A 94 -15.35 3.33 -2.27
N LEU A 95 -16.18 3.61 -1.27
CA LEU A 95 -17.15 2.63 -0.77
C LEU A 95 -18.15 2.31 -1.87
N GLN A 96 -18.74 3.33 -2.49
CA GLN A 96 -19.71 3.12 -3.57
C GLN A 96 -19.09 2.41 -4.78
N GLU A 97 -17.90 2.81 -5.23
CA GLU A 97 -17.23 2.15 -6.37
C GLU A 97 -16.93 0.67 -6.08
N LEU A 98 -16.48 0.36 -4.86
CA LEU A 98 -16.24 -1.03 -4.43
C LEU A 98 -17.56 -1.81 -4.35
N ALA A 99 -18.63 -1.20 -3.82
CA ALA A 99 -19.96 -1.80 -3.74
C ALA A 99 -20.49 -2.13 -5.13
N ASP A 100 -20.37 -1.20 -6.07
CA ASP A 100 -20.81 -1.37 -7.45
C ASP A 100 -20.09 -2.55 -8.10
N VAL A 101 -18.76 -2.61 -7.99
CA VAL A 101 -17.95 -3.73 -8.48
C VAL A 101 -18.42 -5.06 -7.88
N ILE A 102 -18.58 -5.13 -6.57
CA ILE A 102 -18.98 -6.37 -5.89
C ILE A 102 -20.39 -6.79 -6.31
N ASN A 103 -21.35 -5.87 -6.27
CA ASN A 103 -22.75 -6.16 -6.57
C ASN A 103 -22.96 -6.57 -8.02
N ARG A 104 -22.38 -5.85 -8.99
CA ARG A 104 -22.54 -6.20 -10.42
C ARG A 104 -21.82 -7.49 -10.79
N THR A 105 -20.75 -7.85 -10.07
CA THR A 105 -20.08 -9.15 -10.21
C THR A 105 -20.91 -10.27 -9.59
N ALA A 106 -21.49 -10.02 -8.41
CA ALA A 106 -22.36 -10.97 -7.74
C ALA A 106 -23.67 -11.23 -8.50
N ALA A 107 -24.27 -10.21 -9.11
CA ALA A 107 -25.50 -10.30 -9.90
C ALA A 107 -25.39 -11.24 -11.11
N ARG A 108 -24.19 -11.40 -11.67
CA ARG A 108 -23.88 -12.37 -12.74
C ARG A 108 -23.29 -13.69 -12.22
N GLY A 109 -23.33 -13.91 -10.90
CA GLY A 109 -22.88 -15.13 -10.24
C GLY A 109 -21.37 -15.36 -10.25
N GLY A 110 -20.58 -14.30 -10.44
CA GLY A 110 -19.13 -14.38 -10.59
C GLY A 110 -18.34 -14.03 -9.34
N VAL A 111 -17.02 -14.15 -9.46
CA VAL A 111 -16.04 -13.96 -8.38
C VAL A 111 -15.29 -12.65 -8.56
N VAL A 112 -15.13 -11.89 -7.49
CA VAL A 112 -14.22 -10.74 -7.45
C VAL A 112 -12.86 -11.21 -6.91
N VAL A 113 -11.84 -11.24 -7.75
CA VAL A 113 -10.46 -11.51 -7.35
C VAL A 113 -9.75 -10.18 -7.14
N ILE A 114 -9.23 -9.96 -5.94
CA ILE A 114 -8.54 -8.73 -5.54
C ILE A 114 -7.07 -9.04 -5.22
N PRO A 115 -6.13 -8.79 -6.15
CA PRO A 115 -4.71 -8.78 -5.84
C PRO A 115 -4.40 -7.71 -4.79
N ALA A 116 -3.81 -8.11 -3.66
CA ALA A 116 -3.49 -7.20 -2.55
C ALA A 116 -2.14 -7.52 -1.91
N PHE A 117 -1.40 -6.48 -1.50
CA PHE A 117 -0.27 -6.68 -0.60
C PHE A 117 -0.74 -7.18 0.76
N ALA A 118 0.04 -8.07 1.37
CA ALA A 118 -0.36 -8.74 2.60
C ALA A 118 -0.41 -7.81 3.82
N VAL A 119 0.39 -6.74 3.80
CA VAL A 119 0.45 -5.71 4.83
C VAL A 119 -0.13 -4.42 4.24
N GLY A 120 -1.01 -3.74 5.00
CA GLY A 120 -1.67 -2.50 4.59
C GLY A 120 -2.91 -2.74 3.73
N ARG A 121 -2.71 -3.05 2.45
CA ARG A 121 -3.79 -3.10 1.44
C ARG A 121 -4.88 -4.11 1.79
N ALA A 122 -4.49 -5.33 2.18
CA ALA A 122 -5.46 -6.38 2.52
C ALA A 122 -6.36 -5.95 3.69
N GLN A 123 -5.79 -5.32 4.72
CA GLN A 123 -6.53 -4.85 5.90
C GLN A 123 -7.48 -3.71 5.54
N SER A 124 -7.04 -2.76 4.71
CA SER A 124 -7.90 -1.68 4.22
C SER A 124 -9.11 -2.21 3.45
N LEU A 125 -8.88 -3.14 2.51
CA LEU A 125 -9.96 -3.78 1.73
C LEU A 125 -10.94 -4.54 2.62
N LEU A 126 -10.45 -5.29 3.61
CA LEU A 126 -11.31 -5.95 4.59
C LEU A 126 -12.16 -4.91 5.34
N TYR A 127 -11.58 -3.81 5.79
CA TYR A 127 -12.34 -2.78 6.49
C TYR A 127 -13.43 -2.16 5.61
N TYR A 128 -13.13 -1.82 4.36
CA TYR A 128 -14.13 -1.29 3.43
C TYR A 128 -15.27 -2.28 3.19
N ILE A 129 -14.96 -3.56 2.94
CA ILE A 129 -15.99 -4.59 2.74
C ILE A 129 -16.83 -4.77 4.00
N TYR A 130 -16.23 -4.69 5.19
CA TYR A 130 -16.97 -4.70 6.46
C TYR A 130 -17.97 -3.54 6.52
N LEU A 131 -17.54 -2.31 6.22
CA LEU A 131 -18.42 -1.14 6.21
C LEU A 131 -19.57 -1.32 5.22
N LEU A 132 -19.29 -1.82 4.01
CA LEU A 132 -20.32 -2.08 3.00
C LEU A 132 -21.36 -3.09 3.48
N LYS A 133 -20.94 -4.18 4.13
CA LYS A 133 -21.87 -5.15 4.72
C LYS A 133 -22.67 -4.55 5.87
N ALA A 134 -22.02 -3.81 6.76
CA ALA A 134 -22.66 -3.18 7.91
C ALA A 134 -23.72 -2.14 7.51
N GLN A 135 -23.49 -1.46 6.38
CA GLN A 135 -24.42 -0.48 5.80
C GLN A 135 -25.47 -1.11 4.86
N GLY A 136 -25.40 -2.43 4.61
CA GLY A 136 -26.31 -3.12 3.69
C GLY A 136 -26.11 -2.75 2.21
N LEU A 137 -24.98 -2.14 1.86
CA LEU A 137 -24.67 -1.72 0.49
C LEU A 137 -24.23 -2.90 -0.40
N ILE A 138 -23.77 -4.00 0.20
CA ILE A 138 -23.54 -5.26 -0.50
C ILE A 138 -24.27 -6.40 0.22
N HIS A 139 -24.72 -7.39 -0.56
CA HIS A 139 -25.24 -8.64 0.00
C HIS A 139 -24.17 -9.38 0.82
N ASP A 140 -24.59 -10.35 1.65
CA ASP A 140 -23.67 -11.15 2.46
C ASP A 140 -22.88 -12.19 1.64
N VAL A 141 -22.06 -11.70 0.70
CA VAL A 141 -21.17 -12.51 -0.13
C VAL A 141 -20.01 -13.04 0.72
N PRO A 142 -19.63 -14.32 0.57
CA PRO A 142 -18.45 -14.87 1.24
C PRO A 142 -17.18 -14.10 0.87
N VAL A 143 -16.37 -13.74 1.87
CA VAL A 143 -15.07 -13.07 1.71
C VAL A 143 -13.98 -14.03 2.16
N TYR A 144 -12.95 -14.21 1.32
CA TYR A 144 -11.81 -15.06 1.60
C TYR A 144 -10.52 -14.24 1.62
N LEU A 145 -9.75 -14.37 2.70
CA LEU A 145 -8.39 -13.86 2.77
C LEU A 145 -7.42 -15.00 2.47
N ASN A 146 -6.98 -15.08 1.21
CA ASN A 146 -6.05 -16.10 0.76
C ASN A 146 -4.60 -15.62 0.75
N SER A 147 -4.10 -15.36 1.96
CA SER A 147 -2.70 -15.05 2.23
C SER A 147 -2.41 -15.31 3.71
N PRO A 148 -1.68 -16.40 4.05
CA PRO A 148 -1.25 -16.65 5.43
C PRO A 148 -0.42 -15.50 5.98
N MET A 149 0.37 -14.84 5.12
CA MET A 149 1.13 -13.65 5.48
C MET A 149 0.21 -12.48 5.84
N ALA A 150 -0.92 -12.29 5.13
CA ALA A 150 -1.87 -11.22 5.47
C ALA A 150 -2.59 -11.52 6.78
N ALA A 151 -2.93 -12.78 7.04
CA ALA A 151 -3.50 -13.20 8.32
C ALA A 151 -2.52 -12.95 9.48
N SER A 152 -1.25 -13.29 9.31
CA SER A 152 -0.20 -12.99 10.31
C SER A 152 0.02 -11.48 10.48
N ALA A 153 0.01 -10.71 9.38
CA ALA A 153 0.10 -9.26 9.44
C ALA A 153 -1.08 -8.66 10.21
N THR A 154 -2.31 -9.12 10.00
CA THR A 154 -3.48 -8.67 10.76
C THR A 154 -3.31 -8.90 12.27
N ARG A 155 -2.67 -9.99 12.70
CA ARG A 155 -2.33 -10.19 14.13
C ARG A 155 -1.33 -9.15 14.64
N ALA A 156 -0.36 -8.74 13.83
CA ALA A 156 0.57 -7.67 14.20
C ALA A 156 -0.17 -6.33 14.38
N TYR A 157 -1.15 -6.02 13.53
CA TYR A 157 -1.98 -4.82 13.69
C TYR A 157 -2.72 -4.81 15.04
N GLU A 158 -3.15 -5.97 15.53
CA GLU A 158 -3.79 -6.11 16.85
C GLU A 158 -2.85 -5.74 18.01
N LEU A 159 -1.56 -6.10 17.90
CA LEU A 159 -0.56 -5.77 18.93
C LEU A 159 -0.19 -4.28 18.93
N HIS A 160 -0.34 -3.61 17.79
CA HIS A 160 0.09 -2.23 17.55
C HIS A 160 -1.07 -1.26 17.28
N ARG A 161 -2.21 -1.46 17.96
CA ARG A 161 -3.43 -0.65 17.73
C ARG A 161 -3.27 0.87 17.91
N ALA A 162 -2.25 1.31 18.65
CA ALA A 162 -1.96 2.73 18.80
C ALA A 162 -1.62 3.44 17.46
N GLU A 163 -1.23 2.67 16.43
CA GLU A 163 -0.96 3.18 15.09
C GLU A 163 -2.21 3.17 14.18
N LEU A 164 -3.37 2.71 14.69
CA LEU A 164 -4.60 2.56 13.93
C LEU A 164 -5.64 3.61 14.33
N ARG A 165 -6.51 3.99 13.40
CA ARG A 165 -7.71 4.80 13.68
C ARG A 165 -8.89 3.96 14.14
N LEU A 166 -8.83 2.65 13.92
CA LEU A 166 -9.91 1.73 14.21
C LEU A 166 -10.11 1.59 15.72
N THR A 167 -11.37 1.69 16.15
CA THR A 167 -11.77 1.26 17.49
C THR A 167 -11.56 -0.23 17.66
N ARG A 168 -11.52 -0.71 18.92
CA ARG A 168 -11.43 -2.14 19.23
C ARG A 168 -12.51 -2.97 18.51
N ALA A 169 -13.77 -2.52 18.58
CA ALA A 169 -14.90 -3.22 17.99
C ALA A 169 -14.80 -3.27 16.45
N GLN A 170 -14.39 -2.17 15.81
CA GLN A 170 -14.20 -2.13 14.35
C GLN A 170 -13.07 -3.07 13.91
N PHE A 171 -11.97 -3.11 14.67
CA PHE A 171 -10.86 -4.02 14.38
C PHE A 171 -11.29 -5.49 14.53
N GLU A 172 -11.99 -5.85 15.60
CA GLU A 172 -12.54 -7.20 15.79
C GLU A 172 -13.52 -7.57 14.65
N ALA A 173 -14.38 -6.65 14.23
CA ALA A 173 -15.29 -6.92 13.12
C ALA A 173 -14.55 -7.17 11.78
N LEU A 174 -13.47 -6.43 11.52
CA LEU A 174 -12.59 -6.63 10.37
C LEU A 174 -11.95 -8.03 10.38
N THR A 175 -11.44 -8.49 11.53
CA THR A 175 -10.75 -9.79 11.62
C THR A 175 -11.70 -10.98 11.41
N HIS A 176 -12.97 -10.83 11.79
CA HIS A 176 -14.00 -11.85 11.60
C HIS A 176 -14.70 -11.80 10.24
N LEU A 177 -14.49 -10.76 9.44
CA LEU A 177 -15.15 -10.58 8.15
C LEU A 177 -14.85 -11.71 7.14
N ALA A 178 -13.60 -12.16 7.10
CA ALA A 178 -13.11 -13.04 6.06
C ALA A 178 -12.72 -14.42 6.58
N LYS A 179 -13.04 -15.45 5.77
CA LYS A 179 -12.53 -16.80 5.98
C LYS A 179 -11.06 -16.83 5.57
N ILE A 180 -10.18 -17.09 6.55
CA ILE A 180 -8.75 -17.17 6.31
C ILE A 180 -8.41 -18.51 5.66
N VAL A 181 -7.68 -18.46 4.55
CA VAL A 181 -7.22 -19.65 3.81
C VAL A 181 -5.76 -19.92 4.18
N GLN A 182 -5.52 -20.99 4.92
CA GLN A 182 -4.21 -21.31 5.47
C GLN A 182 -3.43 -22.22 4.53
N THR A 183 -4.05 -23.25 3.98
CA THR A 183 -3.34 -24.32 3.26
C THR A 183 -3.37 -24.15 1.74
N PRO A 184 -2.37 -24.69 1.02
CA PRO A 184 -2.41 -24.79 -0.44
C PRO A 184 -3.65 -25.55 -0.96
N GLU A 185 -4.10 -26.57 -0.24
CA GLU A 185 -5.25 -27.40 -0.59
C GLU A 185 -6.55 -26.58 -0.53
N GLU A 186 -6.77 -25.84 0.56
CA GLU A 186 -7.91 -24.91 0.67
C GLU A 186 -7.87 -23.85 -0.43
N SER A 187 -6.68 -23.32 -0.73
CA SER A 187 -6.48 -22.35 -1.82
C SER A 187 -6.85 -22.92 -3.19
N ARG A 188 -6.55 -24.20 -3.45
CA ARG A 188 -6.94 -24.88 -4.69
C ARG A 188 -8.44 -25.14 -4.75
N GLN A 189 -9.05 -25.53 -3.64
CA GLN A 189 -10.50 -25.71 -3.55
C GLN A 189 -11.27 -24.43 -3.84
N LEU A 190 -10.73 -23.26 -3.48
CA LEU A 190 -11.37 -21.99 -3.87
C LEU A 190 -11.51 -21.83 -5.39
N ASN A 191 -10.56 -22.34 -6.18
CA ASN A 191 -10.61 -22.23 -7.65
C ASN A 191 -11.73 -23.04 -8.29
N THR A 192 -12.30 -24.02 -7.57
CA THR A 192 -13.38 -24.87 -8.08
C THR A 192 -14.75 -24.48 -7.55
N ARG A 193 -14.82 -23.52 -6.63
CA ARG A 193 -16.10 -23.03 -6.09
C ARG A 193 -16.85 -22.20 -7.13
N SER A 194 -18.17 -22.31 -7.11
CA SER A 194 -19.09 -21.53 -7.93
C SER A 194 -19.92 -20.59 -7.07
N GLY A 195 -20.48 -19.56 -7.71
CA GLY A 195 -21.29 -18.54 -7.06
C GLY A 195 -20.51 -17.30 -6.61
N PRO A 196 -21.23 -16.28 -6.13
CA PRO A 196 -20.64 -14.99 -5.81
C PRO A 196 -19.74 -15.07 -4.57
N MET A 197 -18.50 -14.61 -4.70
CA MET A 197 -17.56 -14.47 -3.59
C MET A 197 -16.47 -13.44 -3.89
N VAL A 198 -15.81 -12.97 -2.84
CA VAL A 198 -14.64 -12.09 -2.91
C VAL A 198 -13.40 -12.85 -2.44
N ILE A 199 -12.33 -12.83 -3.24
CA ILE A 199 -11.04 -13.45 -2.89
C ILE A 199 -9.97 -12.37 -2.87
N ILE A 200 -9.48 -12.03 -1.67
CA ILE A 200 -8.33 -11.14 -1.48
C ILE A 200 -7.08 -12.01 -1.39
N SER A 201 -6.10 -11.82 -2.27
CA SER A 201 -4.90 -12.67 -2.31
C SER A 201 -3.64 -11.91 -2.72
N ALA A 202 -2.50 -12.35 -2.19
CA ALA A 202 -1.19 -11.77 -2.50
C ALA A 202 -0.54 -12.44 -3.73
N SER A 203 0.28 -11.73 -4.52
CA SER A 203 0.79 -10.35 -4.31
C SER A 203 -0.05 -9.25 -4.99
N GLY A 204 0.04 -8.01 -4.49
CA GLY A 204 -0.76 -6.86 -4.94
C GLY A 204 -0.59 -6.43 -6.38
N MET A 205 0.51 -6.82 -7.04
CA MET A 205 0.78 -6.52 -8.45
C MET A 205 0.73 -7.78 -9.36
N ALA A 206 0.16 -8.88 -8.85
CA ALA A 206 0.05 -10.16 -9.56
C ALA A 206 1.41 -10.71 -10.08
N THR A 207 2.51 -10.37 -9.43
CA THR A 207 3.86 -10.82 -9.82
C THR A 207 4.12 -12.27 -9.42
N GLY A 208 3.44 -12.76 -8.38
CA GLY A 208 3.52 -14.14 -7.91
C GLY A 208 2.55 -14.41 -6.76
N GLY A 209 2.81 -15.47 -5.99
CA GLY A 209 1.98 -15.84 -4.85
C GLY A 209 0.70 -16.60 -5.24
N ARG A 210 -0.27 -16.67 -4.33
CA ARG A 210 -1.50 -17.46 -4.56
C ARG A 210 -2.44 -16.80 -5.56
N VAL A 211 -2.39 -15.47 -5.70
CA VAL A 211 -3.27 -14.72 -6.60
C VAL A 211 -3.14 -15.16 -8.05
N VAL A 212 -1.94 -15.53 -8.53
CA VAL A 212 -1.77 -15.94 -9.94
C VAL A 212 -2.50 -17.24 -10.26
N HIS A 213 -2.71 -18.12 -9.27
CA HIS A 213 -3.53 -19.32 -9.44
C HIS A 213 -5.02 -18.96 -9.54
N HIS A 214 -5.50 -17.98 -8.76
CA HIS A 214 -6.85 -17.46 -8.89
C HIS A 214 -7.07 -16.73 -10.21
N LEU A 215 -6.11 -15.94 -10.68
CA LEU A 215 -6.17 -15.31 -11.99
C LEU A 215 -6.25 -16.37 -13.10
N LYS A 216 -5.44 -17.43 -13.04
CA LYS A 216 -5.53 -18.55 -14.00
C LYS A 216 -6.90 -19.22 -14.00
N ALA A 217 -7.55 -19.35 -12.84
CA ALA A 217 -8.86 -19.98 -12.71
C ALA A 217 -10.03 -19.06 -13.14
N PHE A 218 -9.98 -17.78 -12.80
CA PHE A 218 -11.14 -16.89 -12.89
C PHE A 218 -11.05 -15.85 -14.02
N ALA A 219 -9.85 -15.45 -14.47
CA ALA A 219 -9.70 -14.48 -15.56
C ALA A 219 -10.33 -14.92 -16.90
N PRO A 220 -10.38 -16.22 -17.27
CA PRO A 220 -10.99 -16.66 -18.53
C PRO A 220 -12.52 -16.55 -18.61
N ASP A 221 -13.23 -16.25 -17.52
CA ASP A 221 -14.69 -16.19 -17.49
C ASP A 221 -15.18 -14.75 -17.27
N LYS A 222 -16.01 -14.26 -18.20
CA LYS A 222 -16.59 -12.92 -18.22
C LYS A 222 -17.51 -12.60 -17.05
N ARG A 223 -17.95 -13.61 -16.30
CA ARG A 223 -18.74 -13.40 -15.08
C ARG A 223 -17.88 -12.83 -13.95
N ASN A 224 -16.56 -13.05 -13.97
CA ASN A 224 -15.69 -12.63 -12.88
C ASN A 224 -15.18 -11.20 -13.08
N THR A 225 -14.59 -10.67 -12.02
CA THR A 225 -13.87 -9.38 -12.02
C THR A 225 -12.50 -9.54 -11.40
N ILE A 226 -11.49 -8.94 -12.02
CA ILE A 226 -10.18 -8.71 -11.42
C ILE A 226 -10.15 -7.24 -10.99
N LEU A 227 -10.13 -7.02 -9.68
CA LEU A 227 -10.16 -5.69 -9.09
C LEU A 227 -8.78 -5.32 -8.55
N PHE A 228 -8.13 -4.33 -9.16
CA PHE A 228 -6.89 -3.76 -8.63
C PHE A 228 -7.20 -2.57 -7.70
N ALA A 229 -6.45 -2.45 -6.61
CA ALA A 229 -6.71 -1.47 -5.55
C ALA A 229 -5.45 -0.65 -5.22
N GLY A 230 -4.67 -0.27 -6.23
CA GLY A 230 -3.47 0.55 -6.04
C GLY A 230 -2.51 0.50 -7.22
N PHE A 231 -1.41 1.24 -7.10
CA PHE A 231 -0.39 1.38 -8.14
C PHE A 231 0.10 0.05 -8.70
N GLN A 232 0.26 0.00 -10.02
CA GLN A 232 0.79 -1.16 -10.75
C GLN A 232 2.06 -0.73 -11.47
N ALA A 233 3.21 -1.13 -10.94
CA ALA A 233 4.50 -0.76 -11.52
C ALA A 233 4.66 -1.35 -12.93
N GLY A 234 5.31 -0.60 -13.82
CA GLY A 234 5.65 -1.05 -15.17
C GLY A 234 6.38 -2.40 -15.15
N GLY A 235 6.06 -3.27 -16.11
CA GLY A 235 6.63 -4.62 -16.22
C GLY A 235 5.98 -5.69 -15.31
N THR A 236 5.01 -5.32 -14.47
CA THR A 236 4.23 -6.29 -13.69
C THR A 236 3.04 -6.84 -14.47
N ARG A 237 2.55 -8.03 -14.11
CA ARG A 237 1.31 -8.59 -14.69
C ARG A 237 0.11 -7.71 -14.40
N GLY A 238 0.05 -7.09 -13.22
CA GLY A 238 -1.03 -6.17 -12.88
C GLY A 238 -1.07 -4.98 -13.84
N ALA A 239 0.08 -4.38 -14.15
CA ALA A 239 0.15 -3.30 -15.15
C ALA A 239 -0.28 -3.78 -16.55
N THR A 240 0.11 -4.99 -16.96
CA THR A 240 -0.32 -5.59 -18.23
C THR A 240 -1.85 -5.77 -18.31
N ILE A 241 -2.46 -6.29 -17.24
CA ILE A 241 -3.91 -6.54 -17.18
C ILE A 241 -4.69 -5.22 -17.16
N VAL A 242 -4.27 -4.27 -16.31
CA VAL A 242 -4.87 -2.92 -16.25
C VAL A 242 -4.73 -2.17 -17.58
N GLY A 243 -3.61 -2.38 -18.29
CA GLY A 243 -3.37 -1.84 -19.63
C GLY A 243 -4.25 -2.41 -20.73
N GLY A 244 -5.19 -3.32 -20.42
CA GLY A 244 -6.16 -3.85 -21.37
C GLY A 244 -5.66 -5.02 -22.22
N ALA A 245 -4.58 -5.69 -21.80
CA ALA A 245 -4.10 -6.88 -22.51
C ALA A 245 -5.16 -7.99 -22.52
N SER A 246 -5.38 -8.59 -23.68
CA SER A 246 -6.33 -9.71 -23.85
C SER A 246 -5.83 -11.03 -23.28
N THR A 247 -4.52 -11.14 -23.02
CA THR A 247 -3.88 -12.30 -22.40
C THR A 247 -2.76 -11.88 -21.45
N VAL A 248 -2.42 -12.76 -20.51
CA VAL A 248 -1.26 -12.60 -19.63
C VAL A 248 -0.56 -13.94 -19.39
N ARG A 249 0.78 -13.97 -19.42
CA ARG A 249 1.58 -15.18 -19.23
C ARG A 249 1.67 -15.56 -17.75
N ILE A 250 1.09 -16.70 -17.36
CA ILE A 250 1.14 -17.24 -15.99
C ILE A 250 1.62 -18.70 -16.05
N HIS A 251 2.68 -19.02 -15.30
CA HIS A 251 3.27 -20.37 -15.24
C HIS A 251 3.56 -20.99 -16.62
N GLY A 252 4.06 -20.18 -17.56
CA GLY A 252 4.39 -20.65 -18.91
C GLY A 252 3.22 -20.67 -19.90
N GLU A 253 1.98 -20.41 -19.48
CA GLU A 253 0.78 -20.42 -20.31
C GLU A 253 0.17 -19.03 -20.50
N ASP A 254 -0.36 -18.74 -21.70
CA ASP A 254 -1.12 -17.51 -21.95
C ASP A 254 -2.56 -17.68 -21.46
N VAL A 255 -2.89 -16.96 -20.38
CA VAL A 255 -4.23 -16.97 -19.78
C VAL A 255 -5.05 -15.85 -20.43
N PRO A 256 -6.23 -16.15 -21.03
CA PRO A 256 -7.09 -15.12 -21.58
C PRO A 256 -7.74 -14.29 -20.48
N ILE A 257 -7.77 -12.97 -20.66
CA ILE A 257 -8.45 -12.01 -19.79
C ILE A 257 -9.82 -11.72 -20.41
N ARG A 258 -10.84 -12.46 -19.98
CA ARG A 258 -12.25 -12.22 -20.35
C ARG A 258 -13.07 -11.66 -19.19
N ALA A 259 -12.61 -11.92 -17.96
CA ALA A 259 -13.11 -11.27 -16.77
C ALA A 259 -13.00 -9.77 -16.93
N GLU A 260 -13.93 -9.08 -16.30
CA GLU A 260 -13.89 -7.64 -16.22
C GLU A 260 -12.64 -7.19 -15.44
N VAL A 261 -11.99 -6.12 -15.88
CA VAL A 261 -10.88 -5.50 -15.16
C VAL A 261 -11.35 -4.17 -14.61
N ALA A 262 -11.27 -4.01 -13.29
CA ALA A 262 -11.64 -2.79 -12.60
C ALA A 262 -10.46 -2.30 -11.73
N MET A 263 -10.38 -0.98 -11.54
CA MET A 263 -9.33 -0.35 -10.76
C MET A 263 -9.92 0.69 -9.81
N LEU A 264 -9.54 0.61 -8.54
CA LEU A 264 -9.84 1.60 -7.51
C LEU A 264 -8.55 2.36 -7.18
N ASP A 265 -8.37 3.49 -7.86
CA ASP A 265 -7.16 4.32 -7.74
C ASP A 265 -6.99 4.88 -6.32
N ASN A 266 -8.11 5.24 -5.71
CA ASN A 266 -8.18 5.93 -4.42
C ASN A 266 -7.93 5.07 -3.20
N LEU A 267 -7.70 3.76 -3.40
CA LEU A 267 -7.33 2.90 -2.30
C LEU A 267 -5.87 3.05 -1.92
N SER A 268 -4.97 3.58 -2.76
CA SER A 268 -3.52 3.71 -2.47
C SER A 268 -3.20 4.10 -1.01
N ALA A 269 -2.18 3.47 -0.43
CA ALA A 269 -1.71 3.80 0.93
C ALA A 269 -0.67 4.96 0.91
N HIS A 270 -0.22 5.35 -0.28
CA HIS A 270 0.67 6.51 -0.44
C HIS A 270 -0.14 7.80 -0.48
N ALA A 271 0.41 8.84 0.12
CA ALA A 271 -0.04 10.20 -0.05
C ALA A 271 0.05 10.64 -1.51
N ASP A 272 -0.97 11.37 -2.00
CA ASP A 272 -0.88 12.03 -3.30
C ASP A 272 -0.07 13.34 -3.25
N ALA A 273 0.04 14.01 -4.39
CA ALA A 273 0.79 15.26 -4.47
C ALA A 273 0.27 16.34 -3.50
N ALA A 274 -1.04 16.47 -3.30
CA ALA A 274 -1.60 17.49 -2.40
C ALA A 274 -1.40 17.11 -0.93
N GLU A 275 -1.55 15.83 -0.59
CA GLU A 275 -1.35 15.29 0.75
C GLU A 275 0.13 15.44 1.17
N ILE A 276 1.09 15.12 0.28
CA ILE A 276 2.53 15.35 0.51
C ILE A 276 2.81 16.85 0.70
N MET A 277 2.30 17.71 -0.18
CA MET A 277 2.48 19.16 -0.05
C MET A 277 1.86 19.70 1.25
N GLY A 278 0.73 19.15 1.68
CA GLY A 278 0.11 19.47 2.97
C GLY A 278 1.02 19.13 4.16
N TRP A 279 1.68 17.96 4.12
CA TRP A 279 2.65 17.57 5.13
C TRP A 279 3.90 18.46 5.12
N LEU A 280 4.44 18.79 3.95
CA LEU A 280 5.61 19.67 3.81
C LEU A 280 5.34 21.09 4.33
N ARG A 281 4.14 21.64 4.11
CA ARG A 281 3.73 22.94 4.68
C ARG A 281 3.74 22.99 6.21
N GLY A 282 3.76 21.83 6.88
CA GLY A 282 3.90 21.73 8.33
C GLY A 282 5.31 22.00 8.86
N PHE A 283 6.32 22.07 7.99
CA PHE A 283 7.70 22.33 8.42
C PHE A 283 7.86 23.76 8.93
N LYS A 284 8.64 23.93 10.00
CA LYS A 284 8.90 25.24 10.61
C LYS A 284 9.86 26.10 9.78
N SER A 285 10.71 25.46 8.99
CA SER A 285 11.69 26.11 8.11
C SER A 285 11.93 25.29 6.85
N ALA A 286 12.26 25.97 5.75
CA ALA A 286 12.66 25.31 4.52
C ALA A 286 13.96 24.50 4.71
N PRO A 287 14.06 23.28 4.17
CA PRO A 287 15.32 22.57 4.06
C PRO A 287 16.31 23.35 3.17
N ARG A 288 17.60 23.20 3.44
CA ARG A 288 18.69 23.69 2.59
C ARG A 288 18.67 23.04 1.21
N GLN A 289 18.24 21.77 1.15
CA GLN A 289 18.06 21.01 -0.08
C GLN A 289 17.02 19.91 0.16
N THR A 290 16.11 19.75 -0.81
CA THR A 290 15.13 18.65 -0.85
C THR A 290 15.49 17.68 -1.98
N PHE A 291 15.59 16.40 -1.68
CA PHE A 291 15.87 15.32 -2.62
C PHE A 291 14.58 14.56 -2.92
N ILE A 292 14.21 14.48 -4.20
CA ILE A 292 12.98 13.82 -4.64
C ILE A 292 13.33 12.40 -5.10
N THR A 293 12.74 11.40 -4.46
CA THR A 293 13.05 9.98 -4.70
C THR A 293 11.77 9.14 -4.79
N HIS A 294 11.91 7.83 -5.02
CA HIS A 294 10.82 6.86 -4.92
C HIS A 294 9.56 7.25 -5.73
N GLY A 295 9.75 7.47 -7.04
CA GLY A 295 8.71 7.77 -8.00
C GLY A 295 9.23 7.60 -9.43
N GLU A 296 8.32 7.42 -10.39
CA GLU A 296 8.70 7.46 -11.81
C GLU A 296 9.17 8.87 -12.20
N ALA A 297 9.99 8.98 -13.25
CA ALA A 297 10.63 10.25 -13.62
C ALA A 297 9.65 11.42 -13.75
N ALA A 298 8.47 11.18 -14.35
CA ALA A 298 7.43 12.21 -14.48
C ALA A 298 6.80 12.60 -13.13
N ALA A 299 6.56 11.64 -12.23
CA ALA A 299 6.01 11.89 -10.91
C ALA A 299 7.01 12.64 -10.01
N ALA A 300 8.29 12.26 -10.07
CA ALA A 300 9.37 12.94 -9.37
C ALA A 300 9.55 14.39 -9.86
N ASP A 301 9.57 14.62 -11.18
CA ASP A 301 9.70 15.98 -11.73
C ASP A 301 8.48 16.86 -11.44
N ALA A 302 7.27 16.28 -11.48
CA ALA A 302 6.06 17.00 -11.08
C ALA A 302 6.08 17.41 -9.60
N MET A 303 6.54 16.52 -8.70
CA MET A 303 6.71 16.86 -7.28
C MET A 303 7.78 17.93 -7.08
N ARG A 304 8.93 17.82 -7.75
CA ARG A 304 10.01 18.82 -7.76
C ARG A 304 9.46 20.21 -8.12
N LEU A 305 8.75 20.30 -9.25
CA LEU A 305 8.17 21.55 -9.73
C LEU A 305 7.13 22.13 -8.76
N ARG A 306 6.32 21.30 -8.10
CA ARG A 306 5.34 21.77 -7.10
C ARG A 306 6.04 22.36 -5.87
N ILE A 307 7.03 21.67 -5.34
CA ILE A 307 7.80 22.13 -4.17
C ILE A 307 8.51 23.46 -4.48
N GLU A 308 9.20 23.55 -5.61
CA GLU A 308 9.89 24.78 -6.04
C GLU A 308 8.93 25.96 -6.25
N ARG A 309 7.75 25.71 -6.81
CA ARG A 309 6.79 26.78 -7.14
C ARG A 309 5.97 27.24 -5.95
N GLU A 310 5.51 26.31 -5.11
CA GLU A 310 4.57 26.60 -4.03
C GLU A 310 5.26 26.84 -2.68
N LEU A 311 6.39 26.18 -2.42
CA LEU A 311 7.13 26.31 -1.15
C LEU A 311 8.43 27.10 -1.32
N HIS A 312 8.88 27.30 -2.56
CA HIS A 312 10.15 27.96 -2.88
C HIS A 312 11.38 27.26 -2.26
N TRP A 313 11.29 25.94 -2.07
CA TRP A 313 12.40 25.15 -1.56
C TRP A 313 13.30 24.68 -2.70
N PRO A 314 14.63 24.65 -2.49
CA PRO A 314 15.54 24.05 -3.46
C PRO A 314 15.31 22.54 -3.56
N CYS A 315 15.19 22.03 -4.78
CA CYS A 315 14.98 20.62 -5.04
C CYS A 315 16.07 20.01 -5.93
N HIS A 316 16.34 18.73 -5.74
CA HIS A 316 17.28 17.94 -6.52
C HIS A 316 16.69 16.55 -6.76
N MET A 317 16.81 16.05 -7.97
CA MET A 317 16.39 14.70 -8.34
C MET A 317 17.64 13.85 -8.53
N PRO A 318 18.09 13.13 -7.49
CA PRO A 318 19.33 12.37 -7.58
C PRO A 318 19.20 11.21 -8.57
N TYR A 319 20.26 10.97 -9.33
CA TYR A 319 20.38 9.80 -10.19
C TYR A 319 20.86 8.58 -9.41
N TYR A 320 20.61 7.39 -9.94
CA TYR A 320 21.16 6.16 -9.39
C TYR A 320 22.70 6.24 -9.34
N LEU A 321 23.28 5.94 -8.17
CA LEU A 321 24.72 6.04 -7.83
C LEU A 321 25.26 7.47 -7.69
N GLU A 322 24.42 8.49 -7.74
CA GLU A 322 24.85 9.84 -7.40
C GLU A 322 25.18 9.95 -5.89
N SER A 323 26.22 10.72 -5.58
CA SER A 323 26.61 11.05 -4.20
C SER A 323 26.58 12.56 -4.03
N VAL A 324 25.92 13.02 -2.97
CA VAL A 324 25.78 14.44 -2.64
C VAL A 324 26.43 14.72 -1.29
N ILE A 325 27.24 15.76 -1.23
CA ILE A 325 27.82 16.27 0.01
C ILE A 325 26.81 17.23 0.64
N LEU A 326 26.50 17.02 1.91
CA LEU A 326 25.59 17.89 2.67
C LEU A 326 26.45 18.92 3.41
N ASP A 327 26.33 20.22 3.09
CA ASP A 327 27.06 21.39 3.64
C ASP A 327 26.26 22.25 4.66
#